data_AF-A0A7D4QD60-F1
#
_entry.id   AF-A0A7D4QD60-F1
#
_cell.length_a   1.000
_cell.length_b   1.000
_cell.length_c   1.000
_cell.angle_alpha   90.00
_cell.angle_beta   90.00
_cell.angle_gamma   90.00
#
_symmetry.space_group_name_H-M   'P 1'
#
loop_
_entity.id
_entity.type
_entity.pdbx_description
1 polymer ?
#
loop_
_entity_poly.entity_id
_entity_poly.type
_entity_poly.pdbx_seq_one_letter_code
_entity_poly.pdbx_strand_id
1 'polypeptide(L)'
;MNFLEILRHQITNLPIEQPDGLSFKQTITHKIREFGEIVDSSEDLSEPVNGMTLNPEIFKKRNKILREGILDTIEIYYTGNLHGAYNRLAKFMKDANTDGYLNKEMFAQVDSSFFRIRKHNGNFPLTRPELFHIPFDLRGKVATQRYSIPGLPSLYISNSIYTAWEEMRRPDFNEIQAIKLSNNRPLQLLNLRSDIYSRNAHVTDNVSYNWDPLYAVMIWPLIAACSVKVKNTLDTFKPEYIIPQLLLQWINKSKVDGILYSSTHIDLSKSKHAGAFYNIVLPSNRLS
;
A
#
# COMPACT_ATOMS: atom_id res chain seq x y z
N MET A 1 -6.51 23.77 -7.56
CA MET A 1 -6.78 22.47 -8.20
C MET A 1 -7.89 21.79 -7.44
N ASN A 2 -8.85 21.16 -8.12
CA ASN A 2 -9.78 20.23 -7.48
C ASN A 2 -9.10 18.87 -7.19
N PHE A 3 -9.81 17.96 -6.51
CA PHE A 3 -9.24 16.65 -6.15
C PHE A 3 -8.76 15.86 -7.37
N LEU A 4 -9.51 15.86 -8.47
CA LEU A 4 -9.16 15.12 -9.69
C LEU A 4 -7.92 15.68 -10.36
N GLU A 5 -7.77 16.99 -10.42
CA GLU A 5 -6.59 17.67 -10.95
C GLU A 5 -5.34 17.34 -10.15
N ILE A 6 -5.45 17.34 -8.80
CA ILE A 6 -4.35 16.93 -7.92
C ILE A 6 -3.95 15.47 -8.21
N LEU A 7 -4.92 14.56 -8.33
CA LEU A 7 -4.66 13.15 -8.60
C LEU A 7 -4.05 12.91 -9.98
N ARG A 8 -4.28 13.78 -10.96
CA ARG A 8 -3.67 13.72 -12.31
C ARG A 8 -2.32 14.46 -12.41
N HIS A 9 -1.93 15.19 -11.36
CA HIS A 9 -0.66 15.89 -11.31
C HIS A 9 0.50 14.89 -11.26
N GLN A 10 1.63 15.19 -11.89
CA GLN A 10 2.78 14.27 -11.93
C GLN A 10 3.34 13.92 -10.54
N ILE A 11 3.08 14.77 -9.55
CA ILE A 11 3.48 14.53 -8.16
C ILE A 11 2.85 13.26 -7.62
N THR A 12 1.63 12.90 -8.05
CA THR A 12 0.91 11.74 -7.52
C THR A 12 1.30 10.43 -8.19
N ASN A 13 2.15 10.47 -9.22
CA ASN A 13 2.63 9.27 -9.91
C ASN A 13 3.41 8.36 -8.96
N LEU A 14 3.03 7.08 -8.98
CA LEU A 14 3.63 6.00 -8.21
C LEU A 14 3.89 4.80 -9.14
N PRO A 15 4.89 3.94 -8.84
CA PRO A 15 5.79 4.00 -7.68
C PRO A 15 6.85 5.11 -7.76
N ILE A 16 7.40 5.52 -6.61
CA ILE A 16 8.44 6.56 -6.54
C ILE A 16 9.81 5.93 -6.80
N GLU A 17 10.51 6.42 -7.81
CA GLU A 17 11.92 6.10 -8.04
C GLU A 17 12.80 7.07 -7.24
N GLN A 18 13.83 6.55 -6.58
CA GLN A 18 14.76 7.37 -5.82
C GLN A 18 15.80 7.98 -6.77
N PRO A 19 15.93 9.32 -6.83
CA PRO A 19 16.98 9.94 -7.64
C PRO A 19 18.39 9.56 -7.17
N ASP A 20 19.34 9.64 -8.08
CA ASP A 20 20.75 9.48 -7.73
C ASP A 20 21.20 10.56 -6.74
N GLY A 21 22.07 10.17 -5.79
CA GLY A 21 22.52 11.05 -4.71
C GLY A 21 21.52 11.33 -3.59
N LEU A 22 20.23 10.96 -3.74
CA LEU A 22 19.25 11.10 -2.66
C LEU A 22 19.04 9.78 -1.90
N SER A 23 18.91 9.91 -0.59
CA SER A 23 18.45 8.84 0.31
C SER A 23 16.93 8.70 0.28
N PHE A 24 16.41 7.54 0.67
CA PHE A 24 14.97 7.31 0.85
C PHE A 24 14.30 8.44 1.63
N LYS A 25 14.90 8.83 2.75
CA LYS A 25 14.41 9.89 3.62
C LYS A 25 14.29 11.23 2.88
N GLN A 26 15.33 11.64 2.16
CA GLN A 26 15.29 12.88 1.37
C GLN A 26 14.23 12.80 0.25
N THR A 27 14.20 11.67 -0.47
CA THR A 27 13.23 11.45 -1.55
C THR A 27 11.79 11.57 -1.06
N ILE A 28 11.42 10.87 0.02
CA ILE A 28 10.05 10.89 0.52
C ILE A 28 9.69 12.24 1.15
N THR A 29 10.64 12.89 1.84
CA THR A 29 10.44 14.24 2.37
C THR A 29 10.14 15.25 1.27
N HIS A 30 10.96 15.30 0.20
CA HIS A 30 10.69 16.20 -0.92
C HIS A 30 9.32 15.93 -1.54
N LYS A 31 9.02 14.65 -1.81
CA LYS A 31 7.77 14.24 -2.44
C LYS A 31 6.53 14.63 -1.62
N ILE A 32 6.56 14.43 -0.30
CA ILE A 32 5.45 14.78 0.60
C ILE A 32 5.30 16.30 0.75
N ARG A 33 6.42 17.05 0.78
CA ARG A 33 6.41 18.52 0.89
C ARG A 33 5.81 19.17 -0.35
N GLU A 34 6.27 18.78 -1.55
CA GLU A 34 5.77 19.29 -2.83
C GLU A 34 4.28 18.97 -3.04
N PHE A 35 3.85 17.74 -2.70
CA PHE A 35 2.42 17.41 -2.68
C PHE A 35 1.64 18.29 -1.69
N GLY A 36 2.21 18.56 -0.52
CA GLY A 36 1.62 19.42 0.49
C GLY A 36 1.39 20.84 0.00
N GLU A 37 2.36 21.42 -0.72
CA GLU A 37 2.23 22.75 -1.33
C GLU A 37 1.03 22.82 -2.29
N ILE A 38 0.87 21.81 -3.16
CA ILE A 38 -0.25 21.71 -4.10
C ILE A 38 -1.61 21.63 -3.38
N VAL A 39 -1.70 20.79 -2.34
CA VAL A 39 -2.93 20.66 -1.55
C VAL A 39 -3.25 21.95 -0.81
N ASP A 40 -2.25 22.56 -0.19
CA ASP A 40 -2.44 23.74 0.65
C ASP A 40 -2.83 24.97 -0.20
N SER A 41 -2.28 25.11 -1.41
CA SER A 41 -2.59 26.17 -2.37
C SER A 41 -3.88 25.94 -3.18
N SER A 42 -4.57 24.81 -2.99
CA SER A 42 -5.77 24.49 -3.76
C SER A 42 -7.03 25.16 -3.19
N GLU A 43 -7.73 25.92 -4.02
CA GLU A 43 -8.94 26.67 -3.62
C GLU A 43 -10.24 25.86 -3.85
N ASP A 44 -10.25 24.94 -4.81
CA ASP A 44 -11.44 24.19 -5.26
C ASP A 44 -11.59 22.79 -4.63
N LEU A 45 -11.36 22.67 -3.32
CA LEU A 45 -11.52 21.38 -2.60
C LEU A 45 -12.92 21.20 -2.00
N SER A 46 -13.96 21.70 -2.68
CA SER A 46 -15.34 21.73 -2.19
C SER A 46 -16.28 20.73 -2.86
N GLU A 47 -15.77 19.82 -3.71
CA GLU A 47 -16.64 18.82 -4.33
C GLU A 47 -17.35 17.97 -3.27
N PRO A 48 -18.69 17.85 -3.33
CA PRO A 48 -19.44 17.06 -2.36
C PRO A 48 -19.12 15.58 -2.54
N VAL A 49 -18.67 14.95 -1.47
CA VAL A 49 -18.44 13.50 -1.41
C VAL A 49 -19.65 12.87 -0.76
N ASN A 50 -20.37 12.03 -1.49
CA ASN A 50 -21.57 11.34 -0.99
C ASN A 50 -22.59 12.28 -0.31
N GLY A 51 -22.76 13.50 -0.85
CA GLY A 51 -23.72 14.49 -0.34
C GLY A 51 -23.29 15.22 0.95
N MET A 52 -22.08 14.97 1.48
CA MET A 52 -21.51 15.76 2.57
C MET A 52 -20.74 16.96 2.01
N THR A 53 -21.09 18.16 2.45
CA THR A 53 -20.25 19.35 2.23
C THR A 53 -18.94 19.17 2.99
N LEU A 54 -17.84 19.00 2.26
CA LEU A 54 -16.52 19.00 2.85
C LEU A 54 -16.16 20.42 3.29
N ASN A 55 -15.61 20.58 4.50
CA ASN A 55 -14.92 21.80 4.88
C ASN A 55 -13.44 21.71 4.40
N PRO A 56 -13.01 22.50 3.39
CA PRO A 56 -11.66 22.43 2.85
C PRO A 56 -10.56 22.65 3.89
N GLU A 57 -10.80 23.53 4.88
CA GLU A 57 -9.83 23.80 5.95
C GLU A 57 -9.65 22.59 6.87
N ILE A 58 -10.74 21.87 7.18
CA ILE A 58 -10.66 20.61 7.94
C ILE A 58 -9.90 19.55 7.14
N PHE A 59 -10.16 19.46 5.83
CA PHE A 59 -9.43 18.54 4.95
C PHE A 59 -7.93 18.85 4.93
N LYS A 60 -7.54 20.09 4.63
CA LYS A 60 -6.14 20.53 4.57
C LYS A 60 -5.43 20.30 5.89
N LYS A 61 -6.08 20.64 7.02
CA LYS A 61 -5.56 20.39 8.37
C LYS A 61 -5.28 18.90 8.61
N ARG A 62 -6.22 18.01 8.26
CA ARG A 62 -6.06 16.56 8.44
C ARG A 62 -5.00 15.98 7.50
N ASN A 63 -4.96 16.42 6.24
CA ASN A 63 -3.93 16.01 5.30
C ASN A 63 -2.54 16.45 5.80
N LYS A 64 -2.41 17.67 6.33
CA LYS A 64 -1.16 18.15 6.95
C LYS A 64 -0.74 17.29 8.15
N ILE A 65 -1.67 16.91 9.04
CA ILE A 65 -1.38 15.99 10.15
C ILE A 65 -0.81 14.67 9.64
N LEU A 66 -1.39 14.11 8.57
CA LEU A 66 -0.90 12.87 7.96
C LEU A 66 0.52 13.06 7.38
N ARG A 67 0.74 14.12 6.60
CA ARG A 67 2.04 14.43 5.98
C ARG A 67 3.14 14.59 7.01
N GLU A 68 2.96 15.47 7.99
CA GLU A 68 3.96 15.69 9.06
C GLU A 68 4.13 14.44 9.93
N GLY A 69 3.04 13.74 10.23
CA GLY A 69 3.08 12.51 11.02
C GLY A 69 3.95 11.42 10.40
N ILE A 70 3.89 11.26 9.07
CA ILE A 70 4.74 10.33 8.32
C ILE A 70 6.20 10.73 8.41
N LEU A 71 6.52 12.00 8.16
CA LEU A 71 7.90 12.50 8.19
C LEU A 71 8.51 12.34 9.60
N ASP A 72 7.78 12.74 10.64
CA ASP A 72 8.21 12.59 12.03
C ASP A 72 8.40 11.13 12.43
N THR A 73 7.55 10.23 11.93
CA THR A 73 7.69 8.78 12.19
C THR A 73 9.01 8.26 11.63
N ILE A 74 9.37 8.69 10.43
CA ILE A 74 10.65 8.33 9.81
C ILE A 74 11.80 8.92 10.64
N GLU A 75 11.73 10.19 11.03
CA GLU A 75 12.75 10.80 11.89
C GLU A 75 12.98 10.01 13.18
N ILE A 76 11.90 9.71 13.91
CA ILE A 76 11.97 8.95 15.16
C ILE A 76 12.55 7.55 14.91
N TYR A 77 12.17 6.88 13.82
CA TYR A 77 12.73 5.57 13.47
C TYR A 77 14.25 5.62 13.29
N TYR A 78 14.76 6.65 12.62
CA TYR A 78 16.20 6.82 12.37
C TYR A 78 17.00 7.07 13.66
N THR A 79 16.36 7.47 14.77
CA THR A 79 17.01 7.55 16.08
C THR A 79 17.13 6.19 16.80
N GLY A 80 16.58 5.12 16.21
CA GLY A 80 16.51 3.78 16.83
C GLY A 80 15.29 3.58 17.74
N ASN A 81 14.42 4.60 17.90
CA ASN A 81 13.24 4.53 18.75
C ASN A 81 12.03 3.91 18.01
N LEU A 82 12.06 2.58 17.83
CA LEU A 82 11.00 1.83 17.14
C LEU A 82 9.62 1.98 17.81
N HIS A 83 9.59 1.97 19.14
CA HIS A 83 8.34 2.15 19.90
C HIS A 83 7.74 3.54 19.71
N GLY A 84 8.58 4.57 19.76
CA GLY A 84 8.19 5.96 19.50
C GLY A 84 7.69 6.16 18.07
N ALA A 85 8.36 5.54 17.08
CA ALA A 85 7.93 5.60 15.69
C ALA A 85 6.55 4.97 15.50
N TYR A 86 6.31 3.79 16.07
CA TYR A 86 4.99 3.15 16.07
C TYR A 86 3.92 4.03 16.72
N ASN A 87 4.21 4.60 17.90
CA ASN A 87 3.27 5.45 18.62
C ASN A 87 2.95 6.73 17.84
N ARG A 88 3.95 7.33 17.18
CA ARG A 88 3.74 8.49 16.28
C ARG A 88 2.84 8.12 15.12
N LEU A 89 3.06 6.95 14.50
CA LEU A 89 2.20 6.43 13.44
C LEU A 89 0.75 6.26 13.89
N ALA A 90 0.55 5.51 14.97
CA ALA A 90 -0.79 5.27 15.51
C ALA A 90 -1.51 6.59 15.87
N LYS A 91 -0.77 7.57 16.40
CA LYS A 91 -1.31 8.88 16.74
C LYS A 91 -1.76 9.66 15.52
N PHE A 92 -0.93 9.81 14.48
CA PHE A 92 -1.34 10.60 13.32
C PHE A 92 -2.49 9.93 12.54
N MET A 93 -2.53 8.59 12.49
CA MET A 93 -3.65 7.85 11.88
C MET A 93 -4.97 8.23 12.58
N LYS A 94 -4.97 8.22 13.92
CA LYS A 94 -6.13 8.65 14.71
C LYS A 94 -6.45 10.14 14.52
N ASP A 95 -5.46 11.03 14.61
CA ASP A 95 -5.66 12.48 14.60
C ASP A 95 -6.07 13.03 13.22
N ALA A 96 -5.56 12.45 12.14
CA ALA A 96 -6.03 12.72 10.78
C ALA A 96 -7.43 12.14 10.54
N ASN A 97 -8.00 11.44 11.54
CA ASN A 97 -9.24 10.68 11.45
C ASN A 97 -9.20 9.77 10.23
N THR A 98 -8.06 9.08 10.02
CA THR A 98 -7.91 8.22 8.86
C THR A 98 -9.06 7.25 8.87
N ASP A 99 -9.40 6.61 9.99
CA ASP A 99 -10.53 5.68 10.07
C ASP A 99 -11.86 6.24 9.55
N GLY A 100 -12.09 7.55 9.68
CA GLY A 100 -13.26 8.24 9.13
C GLY A 100 -13.25 8.43 7.62
N TYR A 101 -12.06 8.47 7.01
CA TYR A 101 -11.85 8.57 5.56
C TYR A 101 -11.40 7.26 4.92
N LEU A 102 -10.87 6.31 5.70
CA LEU A 102 -10.52 4.98 5.25
C LEU A 102 -11.76 4.46 4.54
N ASN A 103 -11.53 3.82 3.40
CA ASN A 103 -12.60 3.20 2.65
C ASN A 103 -13.18 2.06 3.51
N LYS A 104 -14.07 2.43 4.46
CA LYS A 104 -14.64 1.57 5.52
C LYS A 104 -15.34 0.36 4.91
N GLU A 105 -15.69 0.49 3.63
CA GLU A 105 -16.44 -0.45 2.83
C GLU A 105 -15.59 -1.16 1.77
N MET A 106 -14.25 -1.01 1.78
CA MET A 106 -13.40 -1.82 0.92
C MET A 106 -13.34 -3.24 1.46
N PHE A 107 -14.24 -4.07 0.94
CA PHE A 107 -14.32 -5.49 1.22
C PHE A 107 -13.93 -6.29 -0.01
N ALA A 108 -13.04 -7.27 0.17
CA ALA A 108 -13.03 -8.41 -0.73
C ALA A 108 -14.25 -9.26 -0.39
N GLN A 109 -15.22 -9.35 -1.31
CA GLN A 109 -16.43 -10.15 -1.13
C GLN A 109 -16.09 -11.64 -0.99
N VAL A 110 -16.97 -12.42 -0.40
CA VAL A 110 -16.85 -13.89 -0.34
C VAL A 110 -16.59 -14.44 -1.75
N ASP A 111 -15.77 -15.48 -1.85
CA ASP A 111 -15.36 -16.13 -3.11
C ASP A 111 -14.58 -15.24 -4.09
N SER A 112 -14.03 -14.12 -3.61
CA SER A 112 -13.06 -13.35 -4.41
C SER A 112 -11.84 -14.22 -4.73
N SER A 113 -11.41 -14.16 -5.99
CA SER A 113 -10.33 -15.00 -6.50
C SER A 113 -8.98 -14.28 -6.40
N PHE A 114 -8.04 -14.91 -5.68
CA PHE A 114 -6.68 -14.42 -5.54
C PHE A 114 -5.65 -15.48 -5.94
N PHE A 115 -4.44 -15.04 -6.22
CA PHE A 115 -3.36 -15.87 -6.73
C PHE A 115 -2.10 -15.67 -5.92
N ARG A 116 -1.32 -16.75 -5.76
CA ARG A 116 0.01 -16.71 -5.14
C ARG A 116 0.95 -17.58 -5.94
N ILE A 117 2.18 -17.12 -6.10
CA ILE A 117 3.25 -17.83 -6.78
C ILE A 117 4.39 -18.10 -5.80
N ARG A 118 4.99 -19.29 -5.86
CA ARG A 118 6.24 -19.61 -5.17
C ARG A 118 7.26 -20.10 -6.18
N LYS A 119 8.53 -19.70 -5.99
CA LYS A 119 9.65 -20.35 -6.67
C LYS A 119 9.84 -21.76 -6.10
N HIS A 120 10.07 -22.73 -6.96
CA HIS A 120 10.30 -24.11 -6.58
C HIS A 120 11.25 -24.79 -7.57
N ASN A 121 12.40 -25.24 -7.07
CA ASN A 121 13.43 -25.92 -7.85
C ASN A 121 13.53 -27.43 -7.51
N GLY A 122 12.48 -27.99 -6.91
CA GLY A 122 12.41 -29.41 -6.57
C GLY A 122 11.68 -30.22 -7.66
N ASN A 123 11.86 -31.54 -7.58
CA ASN A 123 11.31 -32.48 -8.56
C ASN A 123 9.83 -32.81 -8.36
N PHE A 124 9.22 -32.36 -7.26
CA PHE A 124 7.86 -32.71 -6.87
C PHE A 124 6.99 -31.45 -6.66
N PRO A 125 5.70 -31.47 -7.01
CA PRO A 125 4.79 -30.38 -6.71
C PRO A 125 4.76 -30.04 -5.22
N LEU A 126 4.74 -28.74 -4.91
CA LEU A 126 4.49 -28.24 -3.56
C LEU A 126 3.09 -28.64 -3.11
N THR A 127 2.97 -29.01 -1.84
CA THR A 127 1.69 -29.28 -1.20
C THR A 127 0.90 -27.98 -0.98
N ARG A 128 -0.42 -28.11 -0.74
CA ARG A 128 -1.28 -26.94 -0.44
C ARG A 128 -0.77 -26.10 0.75
N PRO A 129 -0.36 -26.69 1.90
CA PRO A 129 0.22 -25.92 3.01
C PRO A 129 1.50 -25.18 2.62
N GLU A 130 2.34 -25.78 1.78
CA GLU A 130 3.55 -25.12 1.28
C GLU A 130 3.24 -23.95 0.34
N LEU A 131 2.14 -24.00 -0.42
CA LEU A 131 1.72 -22.90 -1.30
C LEU A 131 1.02 -21.75 -0.56
N PHE A 132 0.53 -21.97 0.67
CA PHE A 132 -0.10 -20.94 1.51
C PHE A 132 0.97 -20.07 2.22
N HIS A 133 0.74 -19.56 3.43
CA HIS A 133 1.75 -18.80 4.17
C HIS A 133 2.80 -19.71 4.83
N ILE A 134 3.97 -19.16 5.18
CA ILE A 134 5.00 -19.92 5.92
C ILE A 134 4.43 -20.29 7.30
N PRO A 135 4.44 -21.57 7.71
CA PRO A 135 3.97 -21.97 9.03
C PRO A 135 4.70 -21.23 10.16
N PHE A 136 4.02 -20.97 11.27
CA PHE A 136 4.56 -20.21 12.40
C PHE A 136 5.82 -20.84 13.02
N ASP A 137 5.92 -22.17 13.02
CA ASP A 137 7.10 -22.89 13.51
C ASP A 137 8.32 -22.72 12.59
N LEU A 138 8.09 -22.30 11.35
CA LEU A 138 9.14 -21.98 10.37
C LEU A 138 9.40 -20.47 10.26
N ARG A 139 9.00 -19.68 11.27
CA ARG A 139 9.14 -18.20 11.23
C ARG A 139 10.57 -17.70 11.04
N GLY A 140 11.59 -18.49 11.37
CA GLY A 140 13.00 -18.18 11.08
C GLY A 140 13.33 -18.11 9.58
N LYS A 141 12.46 -18.67 8.70
CA LYS A 141 12.60 -18.62 7.24
C LYS A 141 11.86 -17.42 6.61
N VAL A 142 11.17 -16.59 7.40
CA VAL A 142 10.43 -15.43 6.91
C VAL A 142 11.44 -14.33 6.57
N ALA A 143 11.70 -14.13 5.28
CA ALA A 143 12.49 -13.00 4.81
C ALA A 143 11.72 -11.68 5.02
N THR A 144 12.46 -10.58 5.15
CA THR A 144 11.85 -9.25 5.20
C THR A 144 11.16 -8.93 3.86
N GLN A 145 9.94 -8.44 3.97
CA GLN A 145 9.10 -7.98 2.87
C GLN A 145 8.58 -6.59 3.20
N ARG A 146 8.04 -5.89 2.20
CA ARG A 146 7.53 -4.52 2.36
C ARG A 146 6.57 -4.40 3.54
N TYR A 147 5.54 -5.24 3.57
CA TYR A 147 4.59 -5.31 4.68
C TYR A 147 4.85 -6.54 5.55
N SER A 148 5.91 -6.53 6.36
CA SER A 148 6.24 -7.63 7.25
C SER A 148 6.52 -7.17 8.67
N ILE A 149 6.39 -8.09 9.62
CA ILE A 149 6.88 -7.92 10.98
C ILE A 149 7.85 -9.08 11.22
N PRO A 150 9.09 -8.84 11.65
CA PRO A 150 10.05 -9.92 11.90
C PRO A 150 9.45 -11.03 12.77
N GLY A 151 9.53 -12.27 12.28
CA GLY A 151 8.99 -13.44 12.98
C GLY A 151 7.46 -13.64 12.89
N LEU A 152 6.72 -12.75 12.22
CA LEU A 152 5.30 -12.95 11.92
C LEU A 152 5.12 -13.32 10.44
N PRO A 153 4.73 -14.56 10.12
CA PRO A 153 4.35 -14.91 8.77
C PRO A 153 3.16 -14.08 8.27
N SER A 154 3.14 -13.78 6.97
CA SER A 154 2.00 -13.15 6.30
C SER A 154 1.69 -13.90 5.00
N LEU A 155 0.41 -13.91 4.62
CA LEU A 155 -0.06 -14.36 3.34
C LEU A 155 -0.06 -13.18 2.36
N TYR A 156 0.79 -13.27 1.34
CA TYR A 156 0.80 -12.36 0.19
C TYR A 156 0.09 -13.04 -0.97
N ILE A 157 -0.90 -12.35 -1.52
CA ILE A 157 -1.72 -12.80 -2.65
C ILE A 157 -1.97 -11.62 -3.57
N SER A 158 -2.29 -11.89 -4.83
CA SER A 158 -2.57 -10.88 -5.84
C SER A 158 -3.89 -11.14 -6.54
N ASN A 159 -4.49 -10.10 -7.12
CA ASN A 159 -5.75 -10.23 -7.84
C ASN A 159 -5.61 -10.88 -9.23
N SER A 160 -4.39 -11.10 -9.70
CA SER A 160 -4.09 -11.81 -10.94
C SER A 160 -2.78 -12.58 -10.84
N ILE A 161 -2.64 -13.64 -11.66
CA ILE A 161 -1.38 -14.39 -11.79
C ILE A 161 -0.25 -13.47 -12.29
N TYR A 162 -0.56 -12.55 -13.21
CA TYR A 162 0.42 -11.59 -13.73
C TYR A 162 0.99 -10.71 -12.61
N THR A 163 0.13 -10.13 -11.77
CA THR A 163 0.56 -9.33 -10.62
C THR A 163 1.44 -10.16 -9.68
N ALA A 164 1.04 -11.41 -9.38
CA ALA A 164 1.83 -12.30 -8.53
C ALA A 164 3.20 -12.64 -9.12
N TRP A 165 3.31 -12.74 -10.45
CA TRP A 165 4.57 -13.03 -11.15
C TRP A 165 5.51 -11.83 -11.17
N GLU A 166 4.97 -10.62 -11.37
CA GLU A 166 5.72 -9.37 -11.27
C GLU A 166 6.32 -9.17 -9.86
N GLU A 167 5.56 -9.46 -8.80
CA GLU A 167 6.06 -9.41 -7.41
C GLU A 167 7.24 -10.36 -7.15
N MET A 168 7.27 -11.50 -7.85
CA MET A 168 8.35 -12.48 -7.76
C MET A 168 9.59 -12.09 -8.59
N ARG A 169 9.57 -10.92 -9.23
CA ARG A 169 10.59 -10.42 -10.17
C ARG A 169 10.76 -11.31 -11.39
N ARG A 170 9.64 -11.73 -11.98
CA ARG A 170 9.60 -12.41 -13.28
C ARG A 170 10.51 -13.65 -13.39
N PRO A 171 10.41 -14.63 -12.47
CA PRO A 171 11.11 -15.90 -12.64
C PRO A 171 10.66 -16.62 -13.91
N ASP A 172 11.48 -17.56 -14.37
CA ASP A 172 11.11 -18.43 -15.48
C ASP A 172 9.90 -19.31 -15.12
N PHE A 173 9.06 -19.61 -16.10
CA PHE A 173 7.81 -20.33 -15.87
C PHE A 173 8.00 -21.77 -15.38
N ASN A 174 9.16 -22.38 -15.65
CA ASN A 174 9.55 -23.70 -15.15
C ASN A 174 10.01 -23.69 -13.69
N GLU A 175 10.29 -22.52 -13.11
CA GLU A 175 10.74 -22.37 -11.71
C GLU A 175 9.61 -22.02 -10.75
N ILE A 176 8.35 -21.99 -11.21
CA ILE A 176 7.23 -21.51 -10.40
C ILE A 176 6.12 -22.54 -10.23
N GLN A 177 5.42 -22.40 -9.11
CA GLN A 177 4.13 -23.02 -8.90
C GLN A 177 3.14 -21.98 -8.37
N ALA A 178 1.91 -22.04 -8.88
CA ALA A 178 0.86 -21.08 -8.58
C ALA A 178 -0.34 -21.77 -7.92
N ILE A 179 -1.00 -21.06 -7.01
CA ILE A 179 -2.27 -21.48 -6.40
C ILE A 179 -3.31 -20.38 -6.56
N LYS A 180 -4.56 -20.78 -6.79
CA LYS A 180 -5.74 -19.93 -6.63
C LYS A 180 -6.29 -20.11 -5.22
N LEU A 181 -6.54 -19.00 -4.54
CA LEU A 181 -7.14 -18.94 -3.21
C LEU A 181 -8.47 -18.18 -3.30
N SER A 182 -9.44 -18.59 -2.51
CA SER A 182 -10.69 -17.86 -2.30
C SER A 182 -10.93 -17.64 -0.81
N ASN A 183 -11.51 -16.50 -0.47
CA ASN A 183 -11.91 -16.19 0.90
C ASN A 183 -13.32 -16.70 1.17
N ASN A 184 -13.53 -17.31 2.34
CA ASN A 184 -14.81 -17.86 2.82
C ASN A 184 -15.67 -16.84 3.59
N ARG A 185 -15.11 -15.65 3.87
CA ARG A 185 -15.78 -14.53 4.53
C ARG A 185 -15.33 -13.22 3.87
N PRO A 186 -16.09 -12.12 3.96
CA PRO A 186 -15.60 -10.82 3.53
C PRO A 186 -14.31 -10.46 4.26
N LEU A 187 -13.34 -9.88 3.53
CA LEU A 187 -12.11 -9.35 4.11
C LEU A 187 -12.19 -7.83 4.12
N GLN A 188 -12.10 -7.20 5.30
CA GLN A 188 -12.00 -5.74 5.41
C GLN A 188 -10.55 -5.32 5.18
N LEU A 189 -10.29 -4.47 4.18
CA LEU A 189 -8.92 -4.16 3.76
C LEU A 189 -8.64 -2.66 3.79
N LEU A 190 -7.47 -2.29 4.30
CA LEU A 190 -6.94 -0.94 4.15
C LEU A 190 -6.51 -0.74 2.71
N ASN A 191 -7.21 0.12 1.97
CA ASN A 191 -6.97 0.33 0.55
C ASN A 191 -5.87 1.37 0.28
N LEU A 192 -4.66 0.91 -0.01
CA LEU A 192 -3.52 1.72 -0.45
C LEU A 192 -3.20 1.51 -1.95
N ARG A 193 -4.22 1.26 -2.77
CA ARG A 193 -4.03 1.21 -4.23
C ARG A 193 -3.67 2.57 -4.78
N SER A 194 -2.71 2.59 -5.70
CA SER A 194 -2.31 3.76 -6.47
C SER A 194 -2.64 3.64 -7.96
N ASP A 195 -3.01 2.45 -8.43
CA ASP A 195 -3.29 2.15 -9.84
C ASP A 195 -4.44 2.96 -10.43
N ILE A 196 -5.33 3.50 -9.59
CA ILE A 196 -6.48 4.34 -9.98
C ILE A 196 -6.06 5.81 -10.22
N TYR A 197 -4.84 6.22 -9.86
CA TYR A 197 -4.40 7.62 -9.91
C TYR A 197 -3.38 7.90 -11.02
N SER A 198 -3.12 6.94 -11.90
CA SER A 198 -2.26 7.18 -13.07
C SER A 198 -2.95 8.14 -14.03
N ARG A 199 -2.22 9.16 -14.51
CA ARG A 199 -2.63 10.02 -15.64
C ARG A 199 -3.07 9.21 -16.87
N ASN A 200 -2.56 7.98 -17.00
CA ASN A 200 -2.81 7.07 -18.10
C ASN A 200 -3.83 5.96 -17.78
N ALA A 201 -4.46 5.99 -16.61
CA ALA A 201 -5.62 5.14 -16.33
C ALA A 201 -6.77 5.56 -17.26
N HIS A 202 -7.19 4.66 -18.13
CA HIS A 202 -8.50 4.79 -18.76
C HIS A 202 -9.54 4.51 -17.70
N VAL A 203 -9.97 5.56 -16.99
CA VAL A 203 -11.20 5.52 -16.21
C VAL A 203 -12.31 5.39 -17.24
N THR A 204 -12.64 4.17 -17.65
CA THR A 204 -13.87 3.91 -18.38
C THR A 204 -15.00 4.11 -17.38
N ASP A 205 -16.08 4.78 -17.80
CA ASP A 205 -17.25 5.12 -16.97
C ASP A 205 -17.94 3.91 -16.30
N ASN A 206 -17.49 2.68 -16.59
CA ASN A 206 -18.08 1.42 -16.14
C ASN A 206 -17.28 0.67 -15.07
N VAL A 207 -16.18 1.22 -14.54
CA VAL A 207 -15.49 0.54 -13.43
C VAL A 207 -16.12 0.99 -12.10
N SER A 208 -17.03 0.16 -11.59
CA SER A 208 -17.69 0.22 -10.28
C SER A 208 -16.71 0.10 -9.10
N TYR A 209 -15.71 0.99 -9.04
CA TYR A 209 -15.00 1.27 -7.80
C TYR A 209 -15.64 2.54 -7.24
N ASN A 210 -16.03 2.53 -5.98
CA ASN A 210 -16.31 3.73 -5.18
C ASN A 210 -15.02 4.56 -5.08
N TRP A 211 -14.62 5.15 -6.21
CA TRP A 211 -13.47 6.01 -6.33
C TRP A 211 -13.89 7.35 -5.77
N ASP A 212 -13.44 7.59 -4.55
CA ASP A 212 -13.63 8.87 -3.90
C ASP A 212 -12.32 9.69 -4.05
N PRO A 213 -12.30 10.71 -4.92
CA PRO A 213 -11.12 11.57 -5.12
C PRO A 213 -10.67 12.25 -3.83
N LEU A 214 -11.59 12.52 -2.90
CA LEU A 214 -11.25 13.06 -1.58
C LEU A 214 -10.45 12.06 -0.78
N TYR A 215 -10.95 10.82 -0.64
CA TYR A 215 -10.22 9.74 0.04
C TYR A 215 -8.81 9.61 -0.54
N ALA A 216 -8.74 9.56 -1.87
CA ALA A 216 -7.51 9.41 -2.61
C ALA A 216 -6.47 10.48 -2.26
N VAL A 217 -6.84 11.77 -2.36
CA VAL A 217 -5.92 12.87 -2.03
C VAL A 217 -5.61 12.88 -0.54
N MET A 218 -6.58 12.54 0.33
CA MET A 218 -6.37 12.45 1.77
C MET A 218 -5.28 11.42 2.11
N ILE A 219 -5.39 10.20 1.57
CA ILE A 219 -4.53 9.07 1.95
C ILE A 219 -3.25 8.98 1.12
N TRP A 220 -3.16 9.74 0.01
CA TRP A 220 -2.02 9.68 -0.91
C TRP A 220 -0.65 9.77 -0.23
N PRO A 221 -0.39 10.66 0.77
CA PRO A 221 0.91 10.69 1.45
C PRO A 221 1.31 9.36 2.08
N LEU A 222 0.34 8.61 2.64
CA LEU A 222 0.57 7.28 3.20
C LEU A 222 0.87 6.26 2.10
N ILE A 223 0.13 6.32 0.98
CA ILE A 223 0.40 5.47 -0.19
C ILE A 223 1.80 5.74 -0.75
N ALA A 224 2.17 7.01 -0.90
CA ALA A 224 3.49 7.44 -1.36
C ALA A 224 4.62 6.91 -0.47
N ALA A 225 4.49 7.06 0.85
CA ALA A 225 5.46 6.55 1.82
C ALA A 225 5.61 5.02 1.77
N CYS A 226 4.57 4.31 1.33
CA CYS A 226 4.60 2.86 1.12
C CYS A 226 5.06 2.43 -0.28
N SER A 227 5.20 3.37 -1.23
CA SER A 227 5.35 3.07 -2.67
C SER A 227 6.70 3.51 -3.25
N VAL A 228 7.70 3.79 -2.41
CA VAL A 228 9.07 4.02 -2.86
C VAL A 228 9.72 2.69 -3.28
N LYS A 229 10.31 2.65 -4.48
CA LYS A 229 11.06 1.49 -4.96
C LYS A 229 12.31 1.30 -4.10
N VAL A 230 12.58 0.06 -3.74
CA VAL A 230 13.80 -0.31 -3.01
C VAL A 230 15.01 -0.05 -3.90
N LYS A 231 15.93 0.81 -3.44
CA LYS A 231 17.15 1.15 -4.18
C LYS A 231 18.15 0.00 -4.13
N ASN A 232 18.47 -0.47 -2.92
CA ASN A 232 19.43 -1.54 -2.71
C ASN A 232 18.71 -2.85 -2.35
N THR A 233 18.47 -3.70 -3.36
CA THR A 233 17.63 -4.89 -3.13
C THR A 233 18.29 -5.99 -2.30
N LEU A 234 19.62 -6.01 -2.27
CA LEU A 234 20.44 -6.98 -1.52
C LEU A 234 20.60 -6.63 -0.04
N ASP A 235 20.36 -5.38 0.36
CA ASP A 235 20.52 -4.93 1.74
C ASP A 235 19.51 -5.63 2.65
N THR A 236 19.95 -6.04 3.85
CA THR A 236 19.06 -6.65 4.85
C THR A 236 18.01 -5.66 5.32
N PHE A 237 18.44 -4.43 5.64
CA PHE A 237 17.55 -3.34 5.98
C PHE A 237 17.20 -2.53 4.75
N LYS A 238 15.91 -2.25 4.57
CA LYS A 238 15.38 -1.46 3.46
C LYS A 238 14.64 -0.27 4.06
N PRO A 239 15.18 0.96 4.01
CA PRO A 239 14.52 2.12 4.62
C PRO A 239 13.13 2.37 4.04
N GLU A 240 12.87 1.93 2.80
CA GLU A 240 11.57 1.98 2.14
C GLU A 240 10.49 1.15 2.83
N TYR A 241 10.87 0.26 3.76
CA TYR A 241 9.95 -0.60 4.50
C TYR A 241 9.53 0.00 5.85
N ILE A 242 10.10 1.13 6.29
CA ILE A 242 9.81 1.73 7.60
C ILE A 242 8.30 1.95 7.82
N ILE A 243 7.65 2.75 6.97
CA ILE A 243 6.22 3.04 7.10
C ILE A 243 5.36 1.79 6.81
N PRO A 244 5.58 1.02 5.73
CA PRO A 244 4.86 -0.23 5.48
C PRO A 244 4.84 -1.23 6.65
N GLN A 245 5.98 -1.46 7.30
CA GLN A 245 6.08 -2.44 8.38
C GLN A 245 5.39 -1.94 9.66
N LEU A 246 5.57 -0.66 10.00
CA LEU A 246 4.85 -0.04 11.12
C LEU A 246 3.33 -0.02 10.87
N LEU A 247 2.91 0.17 9.62
CA LEU A 247 1.50 0.13 9.23
C LEU A 247 0.91 -1.28 9.37
N LEU A 248 1.63 -2.32 8.97
CA LEU A 248 1.17 -3.70 9.22
C LEU A 248 1.05 -3.98 10.73
N GLN A 249 1.97 -3.45 11.54
CA GLN A 249 1.86 -3.55 13.00
C GLN A 249 0.62 -2.83 13.55
N TRP A 250 0.23 -1.70 12.94
CA TRP A 250 -1.00 -0.99 13.29
C TRP A 250 -2.25 -1.81 12.91
N ILE A 251 -2.25 -2.48 11.73
CA ILE A 251 -3.33 -3.39 11.30
C ILE A 251 -3.51 -4.57 12.27
N ASN A 252 -2.42 -5.09 12.84
CA ASN A 252 -2.51 -6.13 13.87
C ASN A 252 -3.27 -5.71 15.14
N LYS A 253 -3.47 -4.40 15.36
CA LYS A 253 -4.27 -3.86 16.47
C LYS A 253 -5.58 -3.21 16.04
N SER A 254 -5.90 -3.22 14.74
CA SER A 254 -7.12 -2.63 14.20
C SER A 254 -8.20 -3.69 13.96
N LYS A 255 -9.34 -3.29 13.41
CA LYS A 255 -10.43 -4.18 12.98
C LYS A 255 -10.26 -4.71 11.54
N VAL A 256 -9.25 -4.21 10.83
CA VAL A 256 -8.99 -4.52 9.42
C VAL A 256 -8.21 -5.83 9.32
N ASP A 257 -8.53 -6.65 8.32
CA ASP A 257 -7.92 -7.97 8.10
C ASP A 257 -6.55 -7.89 7.44
N GLY A 258 -6.33 -6.87 6.61
CA GLY A 258 -5.10 -6.74 5.84
C GLY A 258 -4.95 -5.41 5.10
N ILE A 259 -3.92 -5.34 4.28
CA ILE A 259 -3.62 -4.18 3.44
C ILE A 259 -3.74 -4.60 1.99
N LEU A 260 -4.49 -3.83 1.23
CA LEU A 260 -4.63 -3.95 -0.21
C LEU A 260 -3.78 -2.85 -0.85
N TYR A 261 -2.85 -3.18 -1.75
CA TYR A 261 -1.84 -2.24 -2.23
C TYR A 261 -1.42 -2.49 -3.68
N SER A 262 -0.97 -1.44 -4.38
CA SER A 262 -0.42 -1.56 -5.73
C SER A 262 1.03 -2.03 -5.70
N SER A 263 1.43 -2.81 -6.71
CA SER A 263 2.82 -3.26 -6.87
C SER A 263 3.77 -2.09 -7.10
N THR A 264 4.97 -2.14 -6.50
CA THR A 264 6.06 -1.22 -6.88
C THR A 264 6.91 -1.74 -8.05
N HIS A 265 6.65 -2.96 -8.52
CA HIS A 265 7.31 -3.56 -9.68
C HIS A 265 6.57 -3.24 -10.99
N ILE A 266 5.30 -2.85 -10.90
CA ILE A 266 4.48 -2.47 -12.04
C ILE A 266 4.34 -0.94 -12.06
N ASP A 267 4.78 -0.31 -13.15
CA ASP A 267 4.63 1.13 -13.36
C ASP A 267 3.52 1.40 -14.38
N LEU A 268 2.31 1.55 -13.85
CA LEU A 268 1.10 1.82 -14.63
C LEU A 268 1.00 3.28 -15.12
N SER A 269 1.95 4.14 -14.74
CA SER A 269 2.07 5.49 -15.32
C SER A 269 2.68 5.47 -16.71
N LYS A 270 3.33 4.38 -17.13
CA LYS A 270 4.03 4.28 -18.41
C LYS A 270 3.20 3.65 -19.53
N SER A 271 2.04 3.07 -19.24
CA SER A 271 1.22 2.39 -20.23
C SER A 271 -0.28 2.55 -19.97
N LYS A 272 -1.04 2.59 -21.07
CA LYS A 272 -2.50 2.45 -21.04
C LYS A 272 -2.84 1.04 -20.58
N HIS A 273 -3.74 0.92 -19.62
CA HIS A 273 -4.18 -0.36 -19.07
C HIS A 273 -5.67 -0.32 -18.74
N ALA A 274 -6.29 -1.50 -18.79
CA ALA A 274 -7.66 -1.73 -18.35
C ALA A 274 -7.63 -2.73 -17.19
N GLY A 275 -8.37 -2.44 -16.12
CA GLY A 275 -8.44 -3.28 -14.93
C GLY A 275 -7.50 -2.85 -13.80
N ALA A 276 -7.66 -3.53 -12.67
CA ALA A 276 -6.95 -3.27 -11.44
C ALA A 276 -5.76 -4.22 -11.29
N PHE A 277 -4.62 -3.74 -10.81
CA PHE A 277 -3.47 -4.59 -10.45
C PHE A 277 -3.08 -4.33 -9.01
N TYR A 278 -3.41 -5.28 -8.13
CA TYR A 278 -3.18 -5.12 -6.70
C TYR A 278 -2.82 -6.43 -6.01
N ASN A 279 -2.15 -6.24 -4.89
CA ASN A 279 -1.79 -7.26 -3.93
C ASN A 279 -2.60 -7.07 -2.66
N ILE A 280 -2.71 -8.14 -1.89
CA ILE A 280 -3.22 -8.13 -0.52
C ILE A 280 -2.18 -8.83 0.36
N VAL A 281 -1.91 -8.23 1.51
CA VAL A 281 -1.18 -8.86 2.60
C VAL A 281 -2.10 -9.08 3.79
N LEU A 282 -2.15 -10.31 4.28
CA LEU A 282 -2.89 -10.73 5.46
C LEU A 282 -1.89 -11.29 6.47
N PRO A 283 -1.71 -10.67 7.66
CA PRO A 283 -0.84 -11.23 8.69
C PRO A 283 -1.45 -12.54 9.23
N SER A 284 -0.61 -13.53 9.55
CA SER A 284 -1.08 -14.91 9.80
C SER A 284 -2.04 -15.04 10.98
N ASN A 285 -1.93 -14.15 11.97
CA ASN A 285 -2.85 -14.06 13.12
C ASN A 285 -4.26 -13.57 12.75
N ARG A 286 -4.51 -13.21 11.48
CA ARG A 286 -5.83 -12.84 10.94
C ARG A 286 -6.42 -13.90 10.00
N LEU A 287 -5.65 -14.94 9.70
CA LEU A 287 -6.07 -16.07 8.88
C LEU A 287 -6.71 -17.11 9.81
N SER A 288 -8.04 -17.01 9.99
CA SER A 288 -8.87 -17.99 10.69
C SER A 288 -9.51 -18.97 9.71
#